data_AF-A0A961C3G4-F1
#
_entry.id   AF-A0A961C3G4-F1
#
_cell.length_a   1.000
_cell.length_b   1.000
_cell.length_c   1.000
_cell.angle_alpha   90.00
_cell.angle_beta   90.00
_cell.angle_gamma   90.00
#
_symmetry.space_group_name_H-M   'P 1'
#
loop_
_entity.id
_entity.type
_entity.pdbx_description
1 polymer ?
#
loop_
_entity_poly.entity_id
_entity_poly.type
_entity_poly.pdbx_seq_one_letter_code
_entity_poly.pdbx_strand_id
1 'polypeptide(L)'
;RVSSNRQALPAATSPVIAVDQLRLLSALPGHVFWPDTVRFVAADDVLPRLRGHRQVTDAHLVTLARHHGGVLVTFDQGLAGWGGDVVALLEPDGP
;
A
#
# COMPACT_ATOMS: atom_id res chain seq x y z
N ARG A 1 10.96 -5.91 -2.40
CA ARG A 1 10.64 -4.47 -2.63
C ARG A 1 11.27 -4.03 -3.94
N VAL A 2 10.53 -3.34 -4.80
CA VAL A 2 11.02 -2.75 -6.06
C VAL A 2 11.14 -1.24 -5.84
N SER A 3 12.33 -0.66 -6.02
CA SER A 3 12.54 0.79 -5.91
C SER A 3 13.57 1.23 -6.93
N SER A 4 13.28 2.33 -7.64
CA SER A 4 14.25 3.02 -8.49
C SER A 4 15.07 4.07 -7.74
N ASN A 5 14.79 4.30 -6.45
CA ASN A 5 15.52 5.22 -5.62
C ASN A 5 16.67 4.50 -4.89
N ARG A 6 17.92 4.80 -5.29
CA ARG A 6 19.15 4.28 -4.65
C ARG A 6 19.29 4.67 -3.18
N GLN A 7 18.73 5.80 -2.76
CA GLN A 7 18.75 6.17 -1.34
C GLN A 7 17.79 5.31 -0.52
N ALA A 8 16.78 4.71 -1.15
CA ALA A 8 15.81 3.84 -0.47
C ALA A 8 16.21 2.36 -0.48
N LEU A 9 16.98 1.90 -1.48
CA LEU A 9 17.52 0.54 -1.56
C LEU A 9 18.90 0.53 -2.25
N PRO A 10 19.95 -0.09 -1.66
CA PRO A 10 21.27 -0.21 -2.29
C PRO A 10 21.24 -0.97 -3.63
N ALA A 11 20.33 -1.94 -3.78
CA ALA A 11 20.04 -2.64 -5.03
C ALA A 11 18.88 -1.96 -5.81
N ALA A 12 18.94 -0.64 -5.99
CA ALA A 12 17.91 0.05 -6.74
C ALA A 12 17.87 -0.44 -8.19
N THR A 13 16.68 -0.81 -8.63
CA THR A 13 16.43 -1.24 -9.99
C THR A 13 16.29 -0.03 -10.90
N SER A 14 16.49 -0.16 -12.21
CA SER A 14 16.19 0.97 -13.10
C SER A 14 14.66 1.17 -13.18
N PRO A 15 14.17 2.40 -13.46
CA PRO A 15 12.73 2.61 -13.68
C PRO A 15 12.14 1.65 -14.72
N VAL A 16 12.91 1.32 -15.76
CA VAL A 16 12.51 0.36 -16.79
C VAL A 16 12.27 -1.03 -16.18
N ILE A 17 13.22 -1.54 -15.40
CA ILE A 17 13.06 -2.84 -14.74
C ILE A 17 11.91 -2.81 -13.73
N ALA A 18 11.72 -1.70 -13.00
CA ALA A 18 10.58 -1.55 -12.09
C ALA A 18 9.23 -1.64 -12.83
N VAL A 19 9.12 -1.00 -14.00
CA VAL A 19 7.93 -1.05 -14.84
C VAL A 19 7.71 -2.47 -15.38
N ASP A 20 8.76 -3.17 -15.80
CA ASP A 20 8.63 -4.54 -16.29
C ASP A 20 8.21 -5.51 -15.18
N GLN A 21 8.74 -5.36 -13.96
CA GLN A 21 8.29 -6.11 -12.79
C GLN A 21 6.82 -5.83 -12.47
N LEU A 22 6.39 -4.56 -12.52
CA LEU A 22 4.99 -4.20 -12.31
C LEU A 22 4.07 -4.81 -13.36
N ARG A 23 4.47 -4.81 -14.64
CA ARG A 23 3.72 -5.47 -15.72
C ARG A 23 3.52 -6.96 -15.46
N LEU A 24 4.57 -7.65 -15.00
CA LEU A 24 4.48 -9.07 -14.66
C LEU A 24 3.51 -9.32 -13.50
N LEU A 25 3.58 -8.50 -12.44
CA LEU A 25 2.66 -8.60 -11.30
C LEU A 25 1.20 -8.34 -11.70
N SER A 26 0.97 -7.32 -12.54
CA SER A 26 -0.37 -6.98 -13.02
C SER A 26 -0.95 -7.98 -14.02
N ALA A 27 -0.13 -8.87 -14.58
CA ALA A 27 -0.57 -9.95 -15.46
C ALA A 27 -0.93 -11.26 -14.71
N LEU A 28 -0.69 -11.33 -13.39
CA LEU A 28 -1.03 -12.52 -12.61
C LEU A 28 -2.55 -12.76 -12.58
N PRO A 29 -3.00 -14.03 -12.67
CA PRO A 29 -4.41 -14.36 -12.50
C PRO A 29 -4.95 -13.82 -11.17
N GLY A 30 -6.12 -13.16 -11.23
CA GLY A 30 -6.75 -12.56 -10.05
C GLY A 30 -6.29 -11.13 -9.73
N HIS A 31 -5.29 -10.58 -10.43
CA HIS A 31 -4.99 -9.15 -10.31
C HIS A 31 -6.14 -8.30 -10.85
N VAL A 32 -6.60 -7.34 -10.04
CA VAL A 32 -7.59 -6.34 -10.43
C VAL A 32 -7.03 -4.97 -10.06
N PHE A 33 -6.98 -4.06 -11.04
CA PHE A 33 -6.61 -2.67 -10.76
C PHE A 33 -7.76 -1.94 -10.06
N TRP A 34 -7.46 -1.28 -8.94
CA TRP A 34 -8.41 -0.40 -8.27
C TRP A 34 -8.14 1.05 -8.67
N PRO A 35 -9.07 1.70 -9.39
CA PRO A 35 -8.94 3.12 -9.67
C PRO A 35 -9.07 3.91 -8.37
N ASP A 36 -8.27 4.97 -8.25
CA ASP A 36 -8.39 5.89 -7.11
C ASP A 36 -9.61 6.79 -7.28
N THR A 37 -10.74 6.32 -6.76
CA THR A 37 -12.01 7.06 -6.76
C THR A 37 -12.32 7.65 -5.39
N VAL A 38 -11.41 7.52 -4.42
CA VAL A 38 -11.64 7.91 -3.04
C VAL A 38 -11.30 9.37 -2.84
N ARG A 39 -12.22 10.10 -2.21
CA ARG A 39 -11.94 11.46 -1.75
C ARG A 39 -11.31 11.39 -0.37
N PHE A 40 -10.01 11.58 -0.28
CA PHE A 40 -9.26 11.53 0.99
C PHE A 40 -9.85 12.44 2.09
N VAL A 41 -10.38 13.61 1.73
CA VAL A 41 -11.01 14.56 2.67
C VAL A 41 -12.34 14.03 3.25
N ALA A 42 -12.95 13.00 2.65
CA ALA A 42 -14.16 12.37 3.15
C ALA A 42 -13.89 11.09 3.98
N ALA A 43 -12.62 10.81 4.31
CA ALA A 43 -12.22 9.68 5.16
C ALA A 43 -12.36 10.02 6.65
N ASP A 44 -13.61 10.24 7.10
CA ASP A 44 -13.94 10.73 8.44
C ASP A 44 -13.45 9.81 9.57
N ASP A 45 -13.24 8.54 9.27
CA ASP A 45 -12.76 7.50 10.18
C ASP A 45 -11.22 7.42 10.28
N VAL A 46 -10.50 7.89 9.26
CA VAL A 46 -9.04 7.80 9.17
C VAL A 46 -8.37 9.14 9.51
N LEU A 47 -8.94 10.27 9.07
CA LEU A 47 -8.40 11.61 9.30
C LEU A 47 -8.15 11.91 10.79
N PRO A 48 -9.05 11.60 11.74
CA PRO A 48 -8.81 11.86 13.16
C PRO A 48 -7.65 11.04 13.77
N ARG A 49 -7.23 9.96 13.11
CA ARG A 49 -6.17 9.05 13.58
C ARG A 49 -4.78 9.43 13.03
N LEU A 50 -4.70 10.41 12.13
CA LEU A 50 -3.44 10.92 11.59
C LEU A 50 -2.65 11.66 12.68
N ARG A 51 -1.40 11.24 12.89
CA ARG A 51 -0.45 11.86 13.84
C ARG A 51 0.57 12.76 13.15
N GLY A 52 0.63 12.75 11.82
CA GLY A 52 1.52 13.62 11.06
C GLY A 52 1.59 13.26 9.57
N HIS A 53 2.26 14.12 8.80
CA HIS A 53 2.31 14.04 7.33
C HIS A 53 2.86 12.71 6.79
N ARG A 54 3.66 11.98 7.59
CA ARG A 54 4.23 10.68 7.19
C ARG A 54 3.18 9.57 7.04
N GLN A 55 1.99 9.73 7.63
CA GLN A 55 0.92 8.73 7.60
C GLN A 55 -0.13 9.00 6.51
N VAL A 56 0.01 10.08 5.72
CA VAL A 56 -1.00 10.48 4.73
C VAL A 56 -1.19 9.39 3.66
N THR A 57 -0.10 8.84 3.13
CA THR A 57 -0.17 7.76 2.14
C THR A 57 -0.79 6.49 2.73
N ASP A 58 -0.39 6.12 3.93
CA ASP A 58 -0.93 4.95 4.65
C ASP A 58 -2.44 5.10 4.89
N ALA A 59 -2.88 6.29 5.32
CA ALA A 59 -4.27 6.64 5.49
C ALA A 59 -5.06 6.52 4.18
N HIS A 60 -4.48 6.96 3.08
CA HIS A 60 -5.11 6.89 1.77
C HIS A 60 -5.33 5.45 1.34
N LEU A 61 -4.29 4.61 1.47
CA LEU A 61 -4.38 3.19 1.13
C LEU A 61 -5.39 2.43 2.00
N VAL A 62 -5.47 2.74 3.30
CA VAL A 62 -6.48 2.18 4.21
C VAL A 62 -7.88 2.57 3.78
N THR A 63 -8.09 3.84 3.42
CA THR A 63 -9.39 4.34 2.95
C THR A 63 -9.78 3.68 1.62
N LEU A 64 -8.83 3.52 0.71
CA LEU A 64 -9.05 2.83 -0.57
C LEU A 64 -9.43 1.36 -0.38
N ALA A 65 -8.74 0.65 0.52
CA ALA A 65 -9.08 -0.72 0.85
C ALA A 65 -10.50 -0.84 1.41
N ARG A 66 -10.89 0.07 2.33
CA ARG A 66 -12.27 0.16 2.86
C ARG A 66 -13.30 0.39 1.77
N HIS A 67 -13.05 1.36 0.89
CA HIS A 67 -13.96 1.69 -0.20
C HIS A 67 -14.21 0.49 -1.14
N HIS A 68 -13.18 -0.31 -1.41
CA HIS A 68 -13.31 -1.50 -2.24
C HIS A 68 -13.71 -2.77 -1.46
N GLY A 69 -13.95 -2.67 -0.14
CA GLY A 69 -14.27 -3.82 0.71
C GLY A 69 -13.16 -4.87 0.79
N GLY A 70 -11.91 -4.45 0.58
CA GLY A 70 -10.75 -5.33 0.58
C GLY A 70 -9.82 -5.14 1.78
N VAL A 71 -8.70 -5.86 1.77
CA VAL A 71 -7.69 -5.84 2.81
C VAL A 71 -6.37 -5.34 2.24
N LEU A 72 -5.77 -4.34 2.90
CA LEU A 72 -4.43 -3.87 2.60
C LEU A 72 -3.41 -4.80 3.27
N VAL A 73 -2.71 -5.59 2.46
CA VAL A 73 -1.63 -6.45 2.94
C VAL A 73 -0.31 -5.66 2.98
N THR A 74 0.40 -5.69 4.09
CA THR A 74 1.64 -4.91 4.29
C THR A 74 2.70 -5.69 5.06
N PHE A 75 3.99 -5.37 4.85
CA PHE A 75 5.09 -5.82 5.71
C PHE A 75 5.40 -4.83 6.85
N ASP A 76 4.71 -3.70 6.89
CA ASP A 76 4.93 -2.64 7.88
C ASP A 76 4.08 -2.90 9.14
N GLN A 77 4.74 -3.26 10.23
CA GLN A 77 4.09 -3.50 11.53
C GLN A 77 3.40 -2.26 12.11
N GLY A 78 3.96 -1.06 11.86
CA GLY A 78 3.37 0.20 12.31
C GLY A 78 2.05 0.48 11.59
N LEU A 79 2.01 0.25 10.27
CA LEU A 79 0.78 0.35 9.49
C LEU A 79 -0.23 -0.73 9.90
N ALA A 80 0.18 -1.98 10.11
CA ALA A 80 -0.73 -3.02 10.58
C ALA A 80 -1.36 -2.68 11.94
N GLY A 81 -0.56 -2.20 12.90
CA GLY A 81 -1.06 -1.77 14.20
C GLY A 81 -1.94 -0.51 14.14
N TRP A 82 -1.68 0.39 13.18
CA TRP A 82 -2.44 1.63 13.03
C TRP A 82 -3.68 1.51 12.16
N GLY A 83 -3.67 0.67 11.12
CA GLY A 83 -4.69 0.61 10.07
C GLY A 83 -5.97 -0.15 10.46
N GLY A 84 -5.91 -0.95 11.52
CA GLY A 84 -7.08 -1.65 12.07
C GLY A 84 -7.47 -2.90 11.28
N ASP A 85 -8.77 -3.16 11.22
CA ASP A 85 -9.40 -4.38 10.69
C ASP A 85 -9.19 -4.62 9.20
N VAL A 86 -8.90 -3.57 8.43
CA VAL A 86 -8.69 -3.65 6.98
C VAL A 86 -7.22 -3.77 6.58
N VAL A 87 -6.32 -3.96 7.53
CA VAL A 87 -4.88 -4.13 7.26
C VAL A 87 -4.41 -5.47 7.81
N ALA A 88 -3.77 -6.27 6.95
CA ALA A 88 -3.15 -7.53 7.35
C ALA A 88 -1.62 -7.40 7.26
N LEU A 89 -0.93 -7.78 8.33
CA LEU A 89 0.52 -7.94 8.30
C LEU A 89 0.85 -9.25 7.56
N LEU A 90 1.67 -9.16 6.54
CA LEU A 90 2.27 -10.31 5.88
C LEU A 90 3.58 -10.63 6.59
N GLU A 91 3.64 -11.78 7.25
CA GLU A 91 4.88 -12.23 7.87
C GLU A 91 5.89 -12.67 6.79
N PRO A 92 7.20 -12.55 7.04
CA PRO A 92 8.24 -12.84 6.04
C PRO A 92 8.18 -14.25 5.45
N ASP A 93 7.63 -15.18 6.22
CA ASP A 93 7.50 -16.60 5.88
C ASP A 93 6.08 -16.97 5.39
N GLY A 94 5.22 -15.97 5.16
CA GLY A 94 3.80 -16.14 4.82
C GLY A 94 2.92 -16.41 6.05
N PRO A 95 1.59 -16.55 5.90
CA PRO A 95 0.86 -17.45 6.79
C PRO A 95 1.38 -18.90 6.65
#